data_AF-A0A8I1HV26-F1
#
_entry.id   AF-A0A8I1HV26-F1
#
_cell.length_a   1.000
_cell.length_b   1.000
_cell.length_c   1.000
_cell.angle_alpha   90.00
_cell.angle_beta   90.00
_cell.angle_gamma   90.00
#
_symmetry.space_group_name_H-M   'P 1'
#
loop_
_entity.id
_entity.type
_entity.pdbx_description
1 polymer ?
#
loop_
_entity_poly.entity_id
_entity_poly.type
_entity_poly.pdbx_seq_one_letter_code
_entity_poly.pdbx_strand_id
1 'polypeptide(L)' 'MINHVHLLLITKYSNSAGDLMKRPVQRYAQYVNRTYTRNGTLKEGRFCSSIVQQD' A
#
# COMPACT_ATOMS: atom_id res chain seq x y z
N MET A 1 3.92 -15.25 3.51
CA MET A 1 4.15 -13.94 4.15
C MET A 1 5.51 -13.33 3.77
N ILE A 2 5.93 -13.36 2.49
CA ILE A 2 7.17 -12.68 2.04
C ILE A 2 6.93 -11.74 0.84
N ASN A 3 5.70 -11.70 0.32
CA ASN A 3 5.33 -10.98 -0.90
C ASN A 3 4.23 -9.93 -0.68
N HIS A 4 3.76 -9.74 0.56
CA HIS A 4 2.76 -8.75 0.91
C HIS A 4 3.06 -8.16 2.29
N VAL A 5 2.44 -7.02 2.55
CA VAL A 5 2.55 -6.28 3.81
C VAL A 5 1.15 -6.12 4.36
N HIS A 6 0.98 -6.39 5.66
CA HIS A 6 -0.22 -6.05 6.41
C HIS A 6 -0.01 -4.70 7.07
N LEU A 7 -1.01 -3.83 6.98
CA LEU A 7 -1.01 -2.53 7.64
C LEU A 7 -2.22 -2.45 8.55
N LEU A 8 -1.99 -2.17 9.83
CA LEU A 8 -3.03 -1.80 10.78
C LEU A 8 -3.02 -0.28 10.91
N LEU A 9 -4.15 0.37 10.65
CA LEU A 9 -4.23 1.83 10.58
C LEU A 9 -5.62 2.32 10.97
N ILE A 10 -5.66 3.51 11.55
CA ILE A 10 -6.88 4.26 11.85
C ILE A 10 -7.10 5.26 10.72
N THR A 11 -8.24 5.17 10.04
CA THR A 11 -8.61 6.12 8.99
C THR A 11 -9.58 7.16 9.51
N LYS A 12 -9.32 8.43 9.21
CA LYS A 12 -10.25 9.53 9.52
C LYS A 12 -11.47 9.57 8.58
N TYR A 13 -11.32 9.09 7.35
CA TYR A 13 -12.37 9.08 6.33
C TYR A 13 -12.48 7.68 5.69
N SER A 14 -13.67 7.32 5.25
CA SER A 14 -13.98 6.02 4.64
C SER A 14 -13.09 5.67 3.44
N ASN A 15 -12.69 6.66 2.64
CA ASN A 15 -11.88 6.46 1.43
C ASN A 15 -10.36 6.53 1.68
N SER A 16 -9.92 6.87 2.90
CA SER A 16 -8.49 7.10 3.18
C SER A 16 -7.62 5.86 2.97
N ALA A 17 -8.15 4.66 3.18
CA ALA A 17 -7.42 3.42 2.93
C ALA A 17 -7.09 3.25 1.44
N GLY A 18 -8.04 3.55 0.54
CA GLY A 18 -7.83 3.51 -0.91
C GLY A 18 -6.80 4.55 -1.38
N ASP A 19 -6.89 5.77 -0.85
CA ASP A 19 -5.94 6.85 -1.18
C ASP A 19 -4.50 6.51 -0.75
N LEU A 20 -4.35 5.89 0.42
CA LEU A 20 -3.07 5.41 0.95
C LEU A 20 -2.49 4.29 0.07
N MET A 21 -3.34 3.40 -0.43
CA MET A 21 -2.92 2.33 -1.33
C MET A 21 -2.59 2.81 -2.75
N LYS A 22 -3.09 3.98 -3.16
CA LYS A 22 -2.81 4.54 -4.49
C LYS A 22 -1.51 5.36 -4.53
N ARG A 23 -1.39 6.42 -3.73
CA ARG A 23 -0.31 7.42 -3.90
C ARG A 23 0.99 7.05 -3.15
N PRO A 24 0.98 6.80 -1.84
CA PRO A 24 2.17 6.36 -1.10
C PRO A 24 2.82 5.10 -1.65
N VAL A 25 2.04 4.05 -1.93
CA VAL A 25 2.56 2.77 -2.42
C VAL A 25 3.23 2.93 -3.79
N GLN A 26 2.65 3.73 -4.68
CA GLN A 26 3.26 4.03 -5.97
C GLN A 26 4.60 4.77 -5.83
N ARG A 27 4.67 5.78 -4.95
CA ARG A 27 5.92 6.50 -4.67
C ARG A 27 6.98 5.58 -4.08
N TYR A 28 6.58 4.67 -3.20
CA TYR A 28 7.49 3.68 -2.63
C TYR A 28 8.04 2.74 -3.72
N ALA A 29 7.19 2.26 -4.63
CA ALA A 29 7.64 1.46 -5.77
C ALA A 29 8.65 2.19 -6.65
N GLN A 30 8.40 3.47 -6.96
CA GLN A 30 9.34 4.31 -7.72
C GLN A 30 10.66 4.51 -6.99
N TYR A 31 10.61 4.76 -5.67
CA TYR A 31 11.81 4.90 -4.84
C TYR A 31 12.65 3.62 -4.87
N VAL A 32 12.05 2.46 -4.63
CA VAL A 32 12.76 1.16 -4.66
C VAL A 32 13.36 0.92 -6.04
N ASN A 33 12.60 1.14 -7.12
CA ASN A 33 13.10 0.96 -8.47
C ASN A 33 14.31 1.85 -8.78
N ARG A 34 14.27 3.12 -8.37
CA ARG A 34 15.38 4.07 -8.56
C ARG A 34 16.60 3.73 -7.69
N THR A 35 16.37 3.39 -6.43
CA THR A 35 17.44 3.12 -5.45
C THR A 35 18.19 1.83 -5.75
N TYR A 36 17.50 0.80 -6.23
CA TYR A 36 18.08 -0.52 -6.50
C TYR A 36 18.26 -0.81 -8.00
N THR A 37 18.13 0.20 -8.87
CA THR A 37 18.25 0.08 -10.33
C THR A 37 17.39 -1.07 -10.88
N ARG A 38 16.17 -1.22 -10.34
CA ARG A 38 15.20 -2.23 -10.77
C ARG A 38 14.19 -1.61 -11.73
N ASN A 39 13.71 -2.42 -12.65
CA ASN A 39 12.61 -2.09 -13.54
C ASN A 39 11.37 -2.93 -13.20
N GLY A 40 10.19 -2.42 -13.54
CA GLY A 40 8.93 -3.14 -13.41
C GLY A 40 8.12 -2.82 -12.15
N THR A 41 7.09 -3.62 -11.93
CA THR A 41 6.05 -3.38 -10.91
C THR A 41 6.43 -4.01 -9.58
N LEU A 42 6.47 -3.21 -8.51
CA LEU A 42 6.72 -3.71 -7.15
C LEU A 42 5.44 -4.25 -6.48
N LYS A 43 4.28 -3.71 -6.83
CA LYS A 43 2.95 -4.14 -6.36
C LYS A 43 1.95 -4.03 -7.49
N GLU A 44 1.11 -5.04 -7.67
CA GLU A 44 0.10 -5.13 -8.74
C GLU A 44 -1.07 -4.14 -8.62
N GLY A 45 -1.00 -3.17 -7.70
CA GLY A 45 -2.07 -2.19 -7.46
C GLY A 45 -3.29 -2.74 -6.73
N ARG A 46 -3.28 -4.01 -6.33
CA ARG A 46 -4.37 -4.66 -5.59
C ARG A 46 -4.14 -4.58 -4.08
N PHE A 47 -5.21 -4.39 -3.32
CA PHE A 47 -5.18 -4.45 -1.86
C PHE A 47 -6.48 -5.06 -1.32
N CYS A 48 -6.38 -5.70 -0.16
CA CYS A 48 -7.52 -6.14 0.63
C CYS A 48 -7.58 -5.31 1.91
N SER A 49 -8.77 -4.84 2.28
CA SER A 49 -9.02 -4.15 3.55
C SER A 49 -10.13 -4.86 4.30
N SER A 50 -9.97 -4.97 5.62
CA SER A 50 -10.97 -5.50 6.53
C SER A 50 -11.07 -4.59 7.74
N ILE A 51 -12.29 -4.35 8.22
CA ILE A 51 -12.51 -3.68 9.50
C ILE A 51 -12.17 -4.69 10.60
N VAL A 52 -11.28 -4.30 11.50
CA VAL A 52 -10.83 -5.16 12.62
C VAL A 52 -11.35 -4.69 13.97
N GLN A 53 -11.83 -3.46 14.04
CA GLN A 53 -12.48 -2.88 15.21
C GLN A 53 -13.63 -1.99 14.73
N GLN A 54 -14.79 -2.21 15.34
CA GLN A 54 -15.99 -1.42 15.19
C GLN A 54 -16.53 -1.24 16.61
N ASP A 55 -16.86 0.00 16.98
CA ASP A 55 -17.50 0.29 18.27
C ASP A 55 -18.95 -0.20 18.29
#